data_AF-A0A439TWC6-F1
#
_entry.id   AF-A0A439TWC6-F1
#
_cell.length_a   1.000
_cell.length_b   1.000
_cell.length_c   1.000
_cell.angle_alpha   90.00
_cell.angle_beta   90.00
_cell.angle_gamma   90.00
#
_symmetry.space_group_name_H-M   'P 1'
#
loop_
_entity.id
_entity.type
_entity.pdbx_description
1 polymer ?
#
loop_
_entity_poly.entity_id
_entity_poly.type
_entity_poly.pdbx_seq_one_letter_code
_entity_poly.pdbx_strand_id
1 'polypeptide(L)'
;MADPFDRDRFAATVRRRLDGVSVRQAVDAFPALNVAMITRAKQGRSNLTVGSFLTLCKALRLRPMDFYLAGVKRRRVTRKTLLSQPVTARVPCETRHEGEAR
;
A
#
# COMPACT_ATOMS: atom_id res chain seq x y z
N MET A 1 -0.48 -19.70 8.95
CA MET A 1 -1.44 -19.12 7.97
C MET A 1 -0.63 -18.73 6.75
N ALA A 2 -0.94 -19.27 5.56
CA ALA A 2 -0.20 -18.94 4.35
C ALA A 2 -0.34 -17.45 4.06
N ASP A 3 0.77 -16.79 3.70
CA ASP A 3 0.77 -15.38 3.32
C ASP A 3 -0.08 -15.22 2.05
N PRO A 4 -1.17 -14.44 2.06
CA PRO A 4 -2.04 -14.27 0.91
C PRO A 4 -1.41 -13.43 -0.23
N PHE A 5 -0.15 -13.03 -0.07
CA PHE A 5 0.57 -12.18 -0.99
C PHE A 5 1.64 -12.95 -1.77
N ASP A 6 1.56 -12.87 -3.10
CA ASP A 6 2.51 -13.46 -4.04
C ASP A 6 3.79 -12.60 -4.14
N ARG A 7 4.71 -12.86 -3.21
CA ARG A 7 5.98 -12.13 -3.07
C ARG A 7 6.92 -12.36 -4.25
N ASP A 8 6.94 -13.58 -4.78
CA ASP A 8 7.84 -13.95 -5.87
C ASP A 8 7.42 -13.25 -7.16
N ARG A 9 6.12 -13.23 -7.46
CA ARG A 9 5.60 -12.47 -8.59
C ARG A 9 5.81 -10.97 -8.43
N PHE A 10 5.66 -10.44 -7.22
CA PHE A 10 5.96 -9.04 -6.94
C PHE A 10 7.44 -8.73 -7.21
N ALA A 11 8.36 -9.52 -6.65
CA ALA A 11 9.80 -9.34 -6.84
C ALA A 11 10.21 -9.44 -8.30
N ALA A 12 9.70 -10.43 -9.03
CA ALA A 12 9.93 -10.58 -10.47
C ALA A 12 9.44 -9.36 -11.27
N THR A 13 8.26 -8.84 -10.92
CA THR A 13 7.69 -7.66 -11.59
C THR A 13 8.51 -6.41 -11.31
N VAL A 14 8.96 -6.21 -10.06
CA VAL A 14 9.83 -5.08 -9.68
C VAL A 14 11.18 -5.18 -10.40
N ARG A 15 11.79 -6.37 -10.46
CA ARG A 15 13.05 -6.59 -11.22
C ARG A 15 12.89 -6.21 -12.67
N ARG A 16 11.83 -6.68 -13.33
CA ARG A 16 11.53 -6.38 -14.74
C ARG A 16 11.27 -4.89 -14.98
N ARG A 17 10.61 -4.19 -14.06
CA ARG A 17 10.31 -2.76 -14.20
C ARG A 17 11.51 -1.85 -13.96
N LEU A 18 12.47 -2.32 -13.17
CA LEU A 18 13.73 -1.62 -12.89
C LEU A 18 14.89 -2.22 -13.69
N ASP A 19 14.60 -2.97 -14.75
CA ASP A 19 15.63 -3.52 -15.61
C ASP A 19 16.27 -2.39 -16.42
N GLY A 20 17.60 -2.38 -16.49
CA GLY A 20 18.36 -1.28 -17.10
C GLY A 20 18.41 0.03 -16.30
N VAL A 21 17.77 0.12 -15.13
CA VAL A 21 17.83 1.32 -14.26
C VAL A 21 18.60 1.00 -12.99
N SER A 22 19.64 1.80 -12.69
CA SER A 22 20.37 1.64 -11.43
C SER A 22 19.50 2.02 -10.24
N VAL A 23 19.77 1.43 -9.06
CA VAL A 23 18.97 1.73 -7.86
C VAL A 23 19.06 3.20 -7.47
N ARG A 24 20.21 3.86 -7.71
CA ARG A 24 20.38 5.31 -7.48
C ARG A 24 19.49 6.14 -8.41
N GLN A 25 19.52 5.86 -9.72
CA GLN A 25 18.66 6.53 -10.69
C GLN A 25 17.17 6.36 -10.37
N ALA A 26 16.77 5.18 -9.88
CA ALA A 26 15.39 4.93 -9.47
C ALA A 26 14.97 5.76 -8.23
N VAL A 27 15.90 6.00 -7.30
CA VAL A 27 15.68 6.89 -6.14
C VAL A 27 15.63 8.35 -6.58
N ASP A 28 16.51 8.76 -7.50
CA ASP A 28 16.52 10.12 -8.04
C ASP A 28 15.21 10.44 -8.78
N ALA A 29 14.68 9.49 -9.56
CA ALA A 29 13.41 9.63 -10.26
C ALA A 29 12.19 9.60 -9.31
N PHE A 30 12.30 8.91 -8.18
CA PHE A 30 11.22 8.76 -7.20
C PHE A 30 11.76 8.98 -5.78
N PRO A 31 11.80 10.23 -5.29
CA PRO A 31 12.39 10.57 -3.99
C PRO A 31 11.73 9.89 -2.79
N ALA A 32 10.48 9.44 -2.94
CA ALA A 32 9.75 8.68 -1.93
C ALA A 32 10.25 7.24 -1.78
N LEU A 33 11.08 6.75 -2.70
CA LEU A 33 11.74 5.45 -2.61
C LEU A 33 13.12 5.63 -1.99
N ASN A 34 13.53 4.64 -1.19
CA ASN A 34 14.91 4.53 -0.75
C ASN A 34 15.54 3.24 -1.28
N VAL A 35 16.88 3.20 -1.28
CA VAL A 35 17.67 2.07 -1.77
C VAL A 35 17.28 0.77 -1.07
N ALA A 36 17.03 0.81 0.25
CA ALA A 36 16.66 -0.37 1.01
C ALA A 36 15.29 -0.94 0.58
N MET A 37 14.32 -0.09 0.29
CA MET A 37 12.99 -0.50 -0.21
C MET A 37 13.12 -1.22 -1.55
N ILE A 38 13.89 -0.65 -2.49
CA ILE A 38 14.09 -1.25 -3.82
C ILE A 38 14.84 -2.58 -3.71
N THR A 39 15.91 -2.63 -2.92
CA THR A 39 16.70 -3.85 -2.74
C THR A 39 15.87 -4.96 -2.09
N ARG A 40 15.09 -4.66 -1.04
CA ARG A 40 14.18 -5.63 -0.41
C ARG A 40 13.11 -6.13 -1.37
N ALA A 41 12.52 -5.23 -2.16
CA ALA A 41 11.51 -5.57 -3.15
C ALA A 41 12.07 -6.49 -4.25
N LYS A 42 13.27 -6.20 -4.78
CA LYS A 42 13.94 -7.07 -5.75
C LYS A 42 14.28 -8.44 -5.16
N GLN A 43 14.64 -8.53 -3.89
CA GLN A 43 15.00 -9.81 -3.25
C GLN A 43 13.80 -10.67 -2.84
N GLY A 44 12.57 -10.17 -2.93
CA GLY A 44 11.37 -10.91 -2.48
C GLY A 44 11.29 -11.10 -0.96
N ARG A 45 12.05 -10.32 -0.19
CA ARG A 45 12.14 -10.50 1.27
C ARG A 45 10.83 -10.15 2.00
N SER A 46 10.59 -10.85 3.10
CA SER A 46 9.36 -10.81 3.93
C SER A 46 9.10 -9.46 4.61
N ASN A 47 10.12 -8.62 4.81
CA ASN A 47 10.07 -7.42 5.65
C ASN A 47 9.77 -6.12 4.89
N LEU A 48 8.89 -6.17 3.89
CA LEU A 48 8.36 -4.98 3.26
C LEU A 48 7.11 -4.55 4.05
N THR A 49 7.13 -3.36 4.65
CA THR A 49 5.94 -2.81 5.29
C THR A 49 4.86 -2.54 4.23
N VAL A 50 3.58 -2.54 4.64
CA VAL A 50 2.47 -2.21 3.74
C VAL A 50 2.67 -0.84 3.09
N GLY A 51 3.17 0.15 3.85
CA GLY A 51 3.50 1.47 3.32
C GLY A 51 4.55 1.41 2.21
N SER A 52 5.69 0.74 2.46
CA SER A 52 6.75 0.59 1.47
C SER A 52 6.27 -0.13 0.20
N PHE A 53 5.43 -1.15 0.35
CA PHE A 53 4.80 -1.85 -0.76
C PHE A 53 3.93 -0.93 -1.62
N LEU A 54 3.04 -0.15 -0.99
CA LEU A 54 2.14 0.75 -1.71
C LEU A 54 2.90 1.89 -2.40
N THR A 55 3.95 2.41 -1.77
CA THR A 55 4.82 3.42 -2.40
C THR A 55 5.51 2.89 -3.64
N LEU A 56 6.04 1.66 -3.60
CA LEU A 56 6.61 0.99 -4.77
C LEU A 56 5.58 0.75 -5.88
N CYS A 57 4.37 0.34 -5.51
CA CYS A 57 3.29 0.18 -6.49
C CYS A 57 2.94 1.51 -7.17
N LYS A 58 2.85 2.59 -6.40
CA LYS A 58 2.58 3.93 -6.93
C LYS A 58 3.69 4.39 -7.88
N ALA A 59 4.95 4.26 -7.48
CA ALA A 59 6.11 4.69 -8.27
C ALA A 59 6.22 3.91 -9.59
N LEU A 60 6.05 2.58 -9.55
CA LEU A 60 6.20 1.70 -10.70
C LEU A 60 4.89 1.50 -11.50
N ARG A 61 3.83 2.24 -11.15
CA ARG A 61 2.48 2.13 -11.74
C ARG A 61 1.95 0.68 -11.75
N LEU A 62 2.17 -0.03 -10.65
CA LEU A 62 1.66 -1.38 -10.43
C LEU A 62 0.33 -1.33 -9.68
N ARG A 63 -0.56 -2.29 -9.95
CA ARG A 63 -1.81 -2.43 -9.19
C ARG A 63 -1.54 -3.36 -8.01
N PRO A 64 -1.71 -2.90 -6.75
CA PRO A 64 -1.41 -3.71 -5.56
C PRO A 64 -2.15 -5.05 -5.52
N MET A 65 -3.38 -5.07 -6.05
CA MET A 65 -4.25 -6.25 -6.03
C MET A 65 -3.80 -7.37 -6.98
N ASP A 66 -2.94 -7.07 -7.96
CA ASP A 66 -2.44 -8.08 -8.92
C ASP A 66 -1.53 -9.13 -8.25
N PHE A 67 -0.97 -8.79 -7.07
CA PHE A 67 -0.08 -9.65 -6.28
C PHE A 67 -0.80 -10.39 -5.15
N TYR A 68 -2.13 -10.31 -5.09
CA TYR A 68 -2.91 -11.02 -4.10
C TYR A 68 -3.32 -12.39 -4.63
N LEU A 69 -3.06 -13.47 -3.89
CA LEU A 69 -3.42 -14.83 -4.29
C LEU A 69 -4.95 -15.01 -4.25
N ALA A 70 -5.51 -15.44 -5.38
CA ALA A 70 -6.93 -15.79 -5.48
C ALA A 70 -7.18 -17.09 -4.68
N GLY A 71 -8.28 -17.14 -3.92
CA GLY A 71 -8.68 -18.35 -3.15
C GLY A 71 -8.42 -18.28 -1.65
N VAL A 72 -7.73 -17.27 -1.14
CA VAL A 72 -7.71 -17.01 0.31
C VAL A 72 -9.11 -16.58 0.73
N LYS A 73 -9.76 -17.35 1.61
CA LYS A 73 -11.08 -17.01 2.16
C LYS A 73 -11.02 -15.61 2.78
N ARG A 74 -11.55 -14.62 2.07
CA ARG A 74 -11.68 -13.26 2.58
C ARG A 74 -12.85 -13.23 3.56
N ARG A 75 -12.68 -12.54 4.68
CA ARG A 75 -13.83 -12.12 5.49
C ARG A 75 -14.66 -11.20 4.60
N ARG A 76 -15.84 -11.67 4.18
CA ARG A 76 -16.75 -10.86 3.37
C ARG A 76 -17.19 -9.67 4.21
N VAL A 77 -16.73 -8.48 3.86
CA VAL A 77 -17.19 -7.23 4.47
C VAL A 77 -18.50 -6.87 3.77
N THR A 78 -19.62 -7.01 4.49
CA THR A 78 -20.94 -6.62 4.01
C THR A 78 -21.32 -5.27 4.63
N ARG A 79 -22.36 -4.62 4.09
CA ARG A 79 -22.91 -3.39 4.68
C ARG A 79 -23.24 -3.58 6.16
N LYS A 80 -23.77 -4.76 6.54
CA LYS A 80 -24.01 -5.13 7.95
C LYS A 80 -22.73 -5.17 8.77
N THR A 81 -21.64 -5.71 8.21
CA THR A 81 -20.34 -5.77 8.90
C THR A 81 -19.72 -4.38 9.08
N LEU A 82 -19.84 -3.51 8.08
CA LEU A 82 -19.38 -2.12 8.15
C LEU A 82 -20.13 -1.32 9.22
N LEU A 83 -21.46 -1.45 9.26
CA LEU A 83 -22.30 -0.77 10.25
C LEU A 83 -22.06 -1.29 11.68
N SER A 84 -21.61 -2.53 11.83
CA SER A 84 -21.23 -3.11 13.13
C SER A 84 -19.81 -2.76 13.58
N GLN A 85 -19.01 -2.10 12.75
CA GLN A 85 -17.70 -1.63 13.19
C GLN A 85 -17.90 -0.45 14.15
N PRO A 86 -17.23 -0.44 15.31
CA PRO A 86 -17.28 0.70 16.22
C PRO A 86 -16.53 1.85 15.54
N VAL A 87 -17.25 2.65 14.76
CA VAL A 87 -16.75 3.93 14.28
C VAL A 87 -16.95 4.92 15.42
N THR A 88 -15.91 5.68 15.75
CA THR A 88 -15.98 6.73 16.77
C THR A 88 -17.20 7.60 16.51
N ALA A 89 -18.02 7.83 17.54
CA ALA A 89 -19.22 8.64 17.42
C ALA A 89 -18.88 9.99 16.76
N ARG A 90 -19.79 10.48 15.93
CA ARG A 90 -19.65 11.77 15.25
C ARG A 90 -19.65 12.86 16.32
N VAL A 91 -18.47 13.34 16.72
CA VAL A 91 -18.32 14.42 17.71
C VAL A 91 -18.61 15.76 17.02
N PRO A 92 -19.34 16.69 17.65
CA PRO A 92 -19.49 18.05 17.14
C PRO A 92 -18.12 18.72 17.02
N CYS A 93 -17.81 19.29 15.86
CA CYS A 93 -16.63 20.15 15.74
C CYS A 93 -16.91 21.46 16.49
N GLU A 94 -16.14 21.75 17.54
CA GLU A 94 -16.27 22.99 18.34
C GLU A 94 -15.97 24.27 17.53
N THR A 95 -15.38 24.15 16.33
CA THR A 95 -14.84 25.27 15.55
C THR A 95 -15.84 25.95 14.61
N ARG A 96 -17.15 25.87 14.86
CA ARG A 96 -18.11 26.67 14.09
C ARG A 96 -19.14 27.36 15.00
N HIS A 97 -18.66 28.36 15.72
CA HIS A 97 -19.51 29.40 16.31
C HIS A 97 -18.75 30.74 16.38
N GLU A 98 -18.28 31.23 15.24
CA GLU A 98 -18.05 32.67 15.08
C GLU A 98 -18.67 33.11 13.76
N GLY A 99 -19.76 33.86 13.84
CA GLY A 99 -20.31 34.60 12.71
C GLY A 99 -21.73 34.22 12.30
N GLU A 100 -22.71 34.73 13.03
CA GLU A 100 -24.00 35.25 12.52
C GLU A 100 -24.79 35.78 13.73
N ALA A 101 -25.47 36.92 13.75
CA ALA A 101 -25.46 38.19 13.02
C ALA A 101 -26.56 39.02 13.73
N ARG A 102 -26.25 40.28 14.08
CA ARG A 102 -27.18 41.37 14.45
C ARG A 102 -28.08 41.21 15.67
#